data_AF-A0A0C9YXM0-F1
#
_entry.id   AF-A0A0C9YXM0-F1
#
_cell.length_a   1.000
_cell.length_b   1.000
_cell.length_c   1.000
_cell.angle_alpha   90.00
_cell.angle_beta   90.00
_cell.angle_gamma   90.00
#
_symmetry.space_group_name_H-M   'P 1'
#
loop_
_entity.id
_entity.type
_entity.pdbx_description
1 polymer ?
#
loop_
_entity_poly.entity_id
_entity_poly.type
_entity_poly.pdbx_seq_one_letter_code
_entity_poly.pdbx_strand_id
1 'polypeptide(L)'
;MLPLHIVFKALDQCQISVAGLIVTLLTCPQYENHPLVVELVKCCGKVFNAFLYHSAGRHQFVPHSFHTAENTYLQELRSLASEDNGWHFRASSTSTKQLEDFSLQRMAQKIEVGAPKWWCLLGSLLDHNASGESGAQKDDEGDESEFEGVFDTFWDDVDEIDLEGMVNELTGEWGLCPLVKDMCSKCRSAIMLMKKTIVSSIVMHGLNQKSNALQSLLGLFLQLAHTPYKVIDTLAHLRISVSTDTINLAIQSLLQESQNSLQ
;
A
#
# COMPACT_ATOMS: atom_id res chain seq x y z
N MET A 1 7.76 45.78 -7.85
CA MET A 1 6.89 45.34 -6.73
C MET A 1 5.47 45.21 -7.27
N LEU A 2 4.81 44.08 -7.05
CA LEU A 2 3.37 43.96 -7.36
C LEU A 2 2.59 45.03 -6.57
N PRO A 3 1.58 45.70 -7.15
CA PRO A 3 0.76 46.68 -6.45
C PRO A 3 -0.25 45.97 -5.53
N LEU A 4 0.26 45.22 -4.53
CA LEU A 4 -0.54 44.46 -3.57
C LEU A 4 -1.54 45.34 -2.82
N HIS A 5 -1.22 46.63 -2.64
CA HIS A 5 -2.11 47.62 -2.03
C HIS A 5 -3.44 47.79 -2.80
N ILE A 6 -3.42 47.69 -4.14
CA ILE A 6 -4.63 47.77 -4.97
C ILE A 6 -5.48 46.52 -4.77
N VAL A 7 -4.82 45.35 -4.75
CA VAL A 7 -5.47 44.05 -4.57
C VAL A 7 -6.11 43.97 -3.18
N PHE A 8 -5.41 44.37 -2.12
CA PHE A 8 -5.96 44.40 -0.76
C PHE A 8 -7.14 45.37 -0.64
N LYS A 9 -7.03 46.56 -1.25
CA LYS A 9 -8.14 47.52 -1.26
C LYS A 9 -9.37 46.97 -1.98
N ALA A 10 -9.20 46.25 -3.09
CA ALA A 10 -10.30 45.63 -3.81
C ALA A 10 -10.94 44.49 -2.99
N LEU A 11 -10.14 43.65 -2.32
CA LEU A 11 -10.64 42.60 -1.43
C LEU A 11 -11.43 43.15 -0.25
N ASP A 12 -10.92 44.22 0.37
CA ASP A 12 -11.61 44.90 1.48
C ASP A 12 -12.93 45.53 1.01
N GLN A 13 -12.96 46.16 -0.16
CA GLN A 13 -14.18 46.73 -0.76
C GLN A 13 -15.22 45.66 -1.07
N CYS A 14 -14.79 44.48 -1.49
CA CYS A 14 -15.66 43.34 -1.76
C CYS A 14 -16.03 42.54 -0.49
N GLN A 15 -15.44 42.86 0.67
CA GLN A 15 -15.56 42.08 1.92
C GLN A 15 -15.18 40.60 1.76
N ILE A 16 -14.19 40.31 0.90
CA ILE A 16 -13.73 38.94 0.64
C ILE A 16 -12.35 38.76 1.28
N SER A 17 -12.21 37.77 2.15
CA SER A 17 -10.90 37.39 2.69
C SER A 17 -10.06 36.68 1.61
N VAL A 18 -8.73 36.79 1.69
CA VAL A 18 -7.82 36.07 0.76
C VAL A 18 -8.10 34.57 0.74
N ALA A 19 -8.33 33.97 1.92
CA ALA A 19 -8.71 32.57 2.04
C ALA A 19 -10.08 32.29 1.39
N GLY A 20 -11.07 33.16 1.60
CA GLY A 20 -12.39 33.05 0.99
C GLY A 20 -12.35 33.13 -0.53
N LEU A 21 -11.51 34.01 -1.09
CA LEU A 21 -11.27 34.07 -2.54
C LEU A 21 -10.69 32.76 -3.06
N ILE A 22 -9.63 32.25 -2.43
CA ILE A 22 -8.97 30.99 -2.83
C ILE A 22 -9.97 29.82 -2.77
N VAL A 23 -10.73 29.69 -1.68
CA VAL A 23 -11.74 28.63 -1.54
C VAL A 23 -12.82 28.76 -2.61
N THR A 24 -13.33 29.96 -2.87
CA THR A 24 -14.37 30.18 -3.89
C THR A 24 -13.87 29.83 -5.29
N LEU A 25 -12.64 30.24 -5.63
CA LEU A 25 -12.03 29.93 -6.92
C LEU A 25 -11.84 28.42 -7.12
N LEU A 26 -11.46 27.69 -6.07
CA LEU A 26 -11.19 26.25 -6.14
C LEU A 26 -12.44 25.36 -6.03
N THR A 27 -13.56 25.88 -5.50
CA THR A 27 -14.77 25.08 -5.23
C THR A 27 -15.94 25.40 -6.15
N CYS A 28 -15.99 26.58 -6.76
CA CYS A 28 -17.08 26.96 -7.65
C CYS A 28 -16.83 26.47 -9.09
N PRO A 29 -17.71 25.61 -9.66
CA PRO A 29 -17.51 25.04 -11.01
C PRO A 29 -17.39 26.08 -12.12
N GLN A 30 -18.01 27.26 -11.93
CA GLN A 30 -17.96 28.36 -12.90
C GLN A 30 -16.55 28.91 -13.17
N TYR A 31 -15.57 28.61 -12.30
CA TYR A 31 -14.19 29.07 -12.42
C TYR A 31 -13.20 27.96 -12.78
N GLU A 32 -13.66 26.73 -13.02
CA GLU A 32 -12.79 25.56 -13.25
C GLU A 32 -11.74 25.80 -14.35
N ASN A 33 -12.15 26.44 -15.46
CA ASN A 33 -11.28 26.78 -16.59
C ASN A 33 -10.75 28.22 -16.54
N HIS A 34 -10.95 28.94 -15.44
CA HIS A 34 -10.49 30.31 -15.33
C HIS A 34 -8.95 30.33 -15.25
N PRO A 35 -8.24 31.24 -15.97
CA PRO A 35 -6.78 31.27 -16.00
C PRO A 35 -6.10 31.29 -14.62
N LEU A 36 -6.70 32.01 -13.67
CA LEU A 36 -6.20 32.08 -12.29
C LEU A 36 -6.32 30.75 -11.53
N VAL A 37 -7.36 29.95 -11.80
CA VAL A 37 -7.52 28.62 -11.19
C VAL A 37 -6.49 27.66 -11.76
N VAL A 38 -6.31 27.67 -13.08
CA VAL A 38 -5.27 26.86 -13.76
C VAL A 38 -3.88 27.21 -13.25
N GLU A 39 -3.54 28.50 -13.11
CA GLU A 39 -2.27 28.94 -12.56
C GLU A 39 -2.11 28.52 -11.08
N LEU A 40 -3.15 28.71 -10.27
CA LEU A 40 -3.12 28.36 -8.84
C LEU A 40 -2.94 26.85 -8.62
N VAL A 41 -3.64 26.02 -9.39
CA VAL A 41 -3.48 24.56 -9.35
C VAL A 41 -2.08 24.16 -9.81
N LYS A 42 -1.58 24.74 -10.91
CA LYS A 42 -0.21 24.50 -11.41
C LYS A 42 0.87 24.90 -10.40
N CYS A 43 0.62 25.94 -9.59
CA CYS A 43 1.56 26.45 -8.59
C CYS A 43 1.27 25.98 -7.16
N CYS A 44 0.34 25.04 -6.94
CA CYS A 44 -0.13 24.66 -5.61
C CYS A 44 1.01 24.22 -4.66
N GLY A 45 2.00 23.48 -5.18
CA GLY A 45 3.17 23.07 -4.41
C GLY A 45 4.00 24.25 -3.87
N LYS A 46 4.17 25.33 -4.66
CA LYS A 46 4.86 26.55 -4.19
C LYS A 46 4.08 27.25 -3.09
N VAL A 47 2.74 27.27 -3.20
CA VAL A 47 1.85 27.85 -2.19
C VAL A 47 1.91 27.04 -0.90
N PHE A 48 1.84 25.72 -0.96
CA PHE A 48 1.99 24.84 0.20
C PHE A 48 3.37 24.98 0.85
N ASN A 49 4.43 25.04 0.06
CA ASN A 49 5.78 25.28 0.57
C ASN A 49 5.91 26.64 1.27
N ALA A 50 5.23 27.68 0.77
CA ALA A 50 5.20 28.98 1.44
C ALA A 50 4.57 28.89 2.85
N PHE A 51 3.52 28.07 3.03
CA PHE A 51 2.96 27.80 4.36
C PHE A 51 3.94 27.06 5.27
N LEU A 52 4.79 26.19 4.72
CA LEU A 52 5.83 25.49 5.48
C LEU A 52 6.98 26.41 5.91
N TYR A 53 7.35 27.39 5.08
CA TYR A 53 8.40 28.36 5.40
C TYR A 53 7.94 29.43 6.42
N HIS A 54 6.64 29.70 6.51
CA HIS A 54 6.09 30.64 7.48
C HIS A 54 5.93 29.99 8.86
N SER A 55 6.57 30.53 9.91
CA SER A 55 6.60 29.91 11.25
C SER A 55 5.20 29.64 11.84
N ALA A 56 4.27 30.60 11.73
CA ALA A 56 2.89 30.41 12.17
C ALA A 56 2.07 29.52 11.21
N GLY A 57 2.46 29.49 9.93
CA GLY A 57 1.82 28.64 8.91
C GLY A 57 2.15 27.17 9.14
N ARG A 58 3.42 26.86 9.43
CA ARG A 58 3.91 25.51 9.70
C ARG A 58 3.16 24.83 10.85
N HIS A 59 2.89 25.55 11.94
CA HIS A 59 2.21 25.01 13.11
C HIS A 59 0.77 24.54 12.81
N GLN A 60 0.08 25.20 11.87
CA GLN A 60 -1.30 24.84 11.51
C GLN A 60 -1.35 23.91 10.29
N PHE A 61 -0.48 24.15 9.31
CA PHE A 61 -0.48 23.44 8.04
C PHE A 61 0.02 22.00 8.17
N VAL A 62 1.10 21.78 8.94
CA VAL A 62 1.68 20.43 9.07
C VAL A 62 0.68 19.44 9.68
N PRO A 63 0.06 19.69 10.85
CA PRO A 63 -0.92 18.76 11.41
C PRO A 63 -2.11 18.51 10.48
N HIS A 64 -2.59 19.54 9.79
CA HIS A 64 -3.72 19.40 8.86
C HIS A 64 -3.37 18.56 7.63
N SER A 65 -2.15 18.73 7.09
CA SER A 65 -1.65 17.93 5.97
C SER A 65 -1.49 16.46 6.35
N PHE A 66 -0.92 16.18 7.54
CA PHE A 66 -0.82 14.82 8.07
C PHE A 66 -2.20 14.18 8.26
N HIS A 67 -3.14 14.88 8.87
CA HIS A 67 -4.49 14.38 9.07
C HIS A 67 -5.21 14.08 7.74
N THR A 68 -5.00 14.92 6.73
CA THR A 68 -5.58 14.71 5.39
C THR A 68 -4.98 13.47 4.71
N ALA A 69 -3.65 13.31 4.77
CA ALA A 69 -2.97 12.13 4.24
C ALA A 69 -3.40 10.85 4.98
N GLU A 70 -3.43 10.87 6.32
CA GLU A 70 -3.88 9.77 7.16
C GLU A 70 -5.31 9.34 6.81
N ASN A 71 -6.24 10.29 6.74
CA ASN A 71 -7.63 9.99 6.37
C ASN A 71 -7.72 9.35 4.98
N THR A 72 -6.88 9.79 4.05
CA THR A 72 -6.83 9.22 2.70
C THR A 72 -6.40 7.76 2.74
N TYR A 73 -5.30 7.44 3.43
CA TYR A 73 -4.83 6.05 3.57
C TYR A 73 -5.84 5.17 4.31
N LEU A 74 -6.45 5.69 5.39
CA LEU A 74 -7.46 4.95 6.14
C LEU A 74 -8.73 4.69 5.33
N GLN A 75 -9.13 5.61 4.46
CA GLN A 75 -10.28 5.40 3.56
C GLN A 75 -10.00 4.30 2.54
N GLU A 76 -8.83 4.33 1.90
CA GLU A 76 -8.39 3.29 0.98
C GLU A 76 -8.35 1.91 1.66
N LEU A 77 -7.72 1.83 2.83
CA LEU A 77 -7.62 0.58 3.59
C LEU A 77 -8.97 0.07 4.12
N ARG A 78 -9.87 0.96 4.54
CA ARG A 78 -11.24 0.57 4.96
C ARG A 78 -12.06 0.07 3.78
N SER A 79 -11.92 0.71 2.63
CA SER A 79 -12.53 0.23 1.39
C SER A 79 -12.06 -1.19 1.12
N LEU A 80 -10.73 -1.41 1.06
CA LEU A 80 -10.15 -2.74 0.86
C LEU A 80 -10.60 -3.78 1.88
N ALA A 81 -10.66 -3.42 3.17
CA ALA A 81 -11.04 -4.32 4.24
C ALA A 81 -12.56 -4.58 4.33
N SER A 82 -13.38 -3.98 3.46
CA SER A 82 -14.84 -4.20 3.43
C SER A 82 -15.21 -5.61 2.96
N GLU A 83 -16.43 -6.03 3.32
CA GLU A 83 -17.00 -7.33 2.93
C GLU A 83 -17.01 -7.54 1.41
N ASP A 84 -17.21 -6.48 0.65
CA ASP A 84 -17.39 -6.51 -0.80
C ASP A 84 -16.12 -6.91 -1.57
N ASN A 85 -14.95 -6.78 -0.95
CA ASN A 85 -13.67 -7.09 -1.58
C ASN A 85 -13.26 -8.56 -1.48
N GLY A 86 -14.03 -9.39 -0.77
CA GLY A 86 -13.88 -10.84 -0.78
C GLY A 86 -12.69 -11.37 0.01
N TRP A 87 -12.08 -10.56 0.90
CA TRP A 87 -10.97 -10.99 1.77
C TRP A 87 -11.41 -11.75 3.02
N HIS A 88 -12.65 -12.24 2.98
CA HIS A 88 -13.32 -12.83 4.13
C HIS A 88 -13.23 -14.34 4.10
N PHE A 89 -12.46 -14.88 5.03
CA PHE A 89 -12.36 -16.31 5.24
C PHE A 89 -13.23 -16.72 6.43
N ARG A 90 -14.35 -17.39 6.10
CA ARG A 90 -15.27 -17.95 7.10
C ARG A 90 -14.87 -19.37 7.42
N ALA A 91 -14.16 -19.56 8.52
CA ALA A 91 -13.70 -20.88 8.97
C ALA A 91 -14.82 -21.94 9.06
N SER A 92 -16.01 -21.56 9.51
CA SER A 92 -17.16 -22.48 9.65
C SER A 92 -17.78 -22.90 8.31
N SER A 93 -17.36 -22.30 7.19
CA SER A 93 -17.87 -22.60 5.85
C SER A 93 -16.75 -22.58 4.81
N THR A 94 -15.52 -22.89 5.24
CA THR A 94 -14.35 -22.97 4.36
C THR A 94 -14.52 -24.14 3.40
N SER A 95 -14.13 -23.92 2.14
CA SER A 95 -14.03 -24.97 1.11
C SER A 95 -12.59 -25.13 0.61
N THR A 96 -12.26 -26.30 0.06
CA THR A 96 -10.97 -26.56 -0.63
C THR A 96 -10.76 -25.59 -1.78
N LYS A 97 -11.83 -25.27 -2.53
CA LYS A 97 -11.78 -24.29 -3.61
C LYS A 97 -11.34 -22.90 -3.15
N GLN A 98 -11.80 -22.43 -1.98
CA GLN A 98 -11.34 -21.15 -1.44
C GLN A 98 -9.86 -21.13 -1.08
N LEU A 99 -9.31 -22.29 -0.71
CA LEU A 99 -7.88 -22.45 -0.43
C LEU A 99 -7.06 -22.48 -1.73
N GLU A 100 -7.55 -23.18 -2.76
CA GLU A 100 -6.90 -23.29 -4.08
C GLU A 100 -6.97 -21.98 -4.89
N ASP A 101 -8.08 -21.25 -4.81
CA ASP A 101 -8.29 -20.00 -5.55
C ASP A 101 -7.52 -18.81 -4.94
N PHE A 102 -6.99 -18.96 -3.72
CA PHE A 102 -6.23 -17.91 -3.05
C PHE A 102 -4.90 -17.66 -3.77
N SER A 103 -4.64 -16.39 -4.09
CA SER A 103 -3.38 -15.97 -4.72
C SER A 103 -2.89 -14.68 -4.08
N LEU A 104 -1.67 -14.73 -3.55
CA LEU A 104 -0.99 -13.55 -3.00
C LEU A 104 -0.79 -12.48 -4.07
N GLN A 105 -0.54 -12.88 -5.32
CA GLN A 105 -0.43 -11.99 -6.48
C GLN A 105 -1.74 -11.26 -6.76
N ARG A 106 -2.87 -11.99 -6.82
CA ARG A 106 -4.19 -11.35 -7.01
C ARG A 106 -4.52 -10.40 -5.86
N MET A 107 -4.08 -10.74 -4.64
CA MET A 107 -4.21 -9.85 -3.48
C MET A 107 -3.37 -8.58 -3.64
N ALA A 108 -2.10 -8.69 -4.03
CA ALA A 108 -1.23 -7.55 -4.28
C ALA A 108 -1.84 -6.59 -5.31
N GLN A 109 -2.27 -7.11 -6.46
CA GLN A 109 -2.90 -6.34 -7.54
C GLN A 109 -4.17 -5.62 -7.07
N LYS A 110 -5.05 -6.32 -6.35
CA LYS A 110 -6.28 -5.70 -5.82
C LYS A 110 -5.98 -4.62 -4.78
N ILE A 111 -4.96 -4.79 -3.95
CA ILE A 111 -4.56 -3.78 -2.96
C ILE A 111 -3.98 -2.56 -3.69
N GLU A 112 -3.14 -2.76 -4.69
CA GLU A 112 -2.56 -1.68 -5.50
C GLU A 112 -3.63 -0.84 -6.20
N VAL A 113 -4.61 -1.50 -6.84
CA VAL A 113 -5.73 -0.82 -7.51
C VAL A 113 -6.68 -0.16 -6.52
N GLY A 114 -6.99 -0.81 -5.40
CA GLY A 114 -7.97 -0.31 -4.43
C GLY A 114 -7.40 0.70 -3.42
N ALA A 115 -6.08 0.75 -3.25
CA ALA A 115 -5.38 1.63 -2.31
C ALA A 115 -4.03 2.13 -2.87
N PRO A 116 -4.04 2.85 -4.00
CA PRO A 116 -2.81 3.25 -4.68
C PRO A 116 -1.93 4.14 -3.82
N LYS A 117 -2.51 5.07 -3.04
CA LYS A 117 -1.70 6.00 -2.23
C LYS A 117 -1.04 5.29 -1.05
N TRP A 118 -1.78 4.40 -0.38
CA TRP A 118 -1.23 3.52 0.65
C TRP A 118 -0.13 2.61 0.08
N TRP A 119 -0.36 2.03 -1.10
CA TRP A 119 0.60 1.17 -1.78
C TRP A 119 1.88 1.91 -2.15
N CYS A 120 1.78 3.15 -2.63
CA CYS A 120 2.92 4.02 -2.87
C CYS A 120 3.68 4.33 -1.57
N LEU A 121 2.97 4.72 -0.51
CA LEU A 121 3.57 4.99 0.81
C LEU A 121 4.38 3.80 1.32
N LEU A 122 3.79 2.59 1.28
CA LEU A 122 4.50 1.38 1.68
C LEU A 122 5.74 1.12 0.81
N GLY A 123 5.65 1.39 -0.49
CA GLY A 123 6.80 1.32 -1.39
C GLY A 123 7.93 2.24 -0.92
N SER A 124 7.61 3.51 -0.64
CA SER A 124 8.59 4.49 -0.15
C SER A 124 9.14 4.16 1.24
N LEU A 125 8.36 3.56 2.13
CA LEU A 125 8.82 3.18 3.47
C LEU A 125 9.71 1.92 3.48
N LEU A 126 9.48 1.01 2.53
CA LEU A 126 10.19 -0.27 2.46
C LEU A 126 11.40 -0.23 1.50
N ASP A 127 11.49 0.78 0.63
CA ASP A 127 12.61 0.92 -0.29
C ASP A 127 13.82 1.57 0.40
N HIS A 128 14.81 0.74 0.73
CA HIS A 128 16.03 1.16 1.44
C HIS A 128 17.11 1.80 0.54
N ASN A 129 16.86 2.02 -0.75
CA ASN A 129 17.88 2.60 -1.65
C ASN A 129 17.79 4.13 -1.86
N ALA A 130 16.79 4.82 -1.34
CA ALA A 130 16.64 6.26 -1.57
C ALA A 130 17.53 7.15 -0.67
N SER A 131 18.31 6.58 0.25
CA SER A 131 19.17 7.32 1.18
C SER A 131 20.65 7.32 0.79
N GLY A 132 20.96 7.30 -0.52
CA GLY A 132 22.33 7.25 -1.00
C GLY A 132 22.54 7.81 -2.41
N GLU A 133 21.91 8.92 -2.77
CA GLU A 133 22.36 9.84 -3.84
C GLU A 133 21.44 11.08 -3.87
N SER A 134 21.68 12.02 -2.95
CA SER A 134 21.11 13.35 -3.08
C SER A 134 21.89 14.11 -4.15
N GLY A 135 21.35 14.22 -5.37
CA GLY A 135 21.89 15.15 -6.35
C GLY A 135 21.63 14.87 -7.81
N ALA A 136 20.38 14.69 -8.24
CA ALA A 136 19.99 15.07 -9.61
C ALA A 136 18.47 15.22 -9.68
N GLN A 137 18.03 16.47 -9.71
CA GLN A 137 16.72 16.83 -10.20
C GLN A 137 16.62 16.36 -11.65
N LYS A 138 15.72 15.42 -11.93
CA LYS A 138 15.27 15.13 -13.30
C LYS A 138 13.77 15.39 -13.34
N ASP A 139 13.44 16.24 -14.29
CA ASP A 139 12.10 16.69 -14.60
C ASP A 139 11.25 15.54 -15.17
N ASP A 140 9.97 15.68 -14.88
CA ASP A 140 8.77 15.01 -15.38
C ASP A 140 8.81 14.59 -16.85
N GLU A 141 8.78 13.28 -17.12
CA GLU A 141 8.05 12.68 -18.25
C GLU A 141 7.38 11.40 -17.73
N GLY A 142 6.08 11.28 -17.98
CA GLY A 142 5.23 10.20 -17.49
C GLY A 142 5.71 8.84 -17.97
N ASP A 143 6.04 7.99 -17.00
CA ASP A 143 6.32 6.58 -17.25
C ASP A 143 5.01 5.81 -17.10
N GLU A 144 4.48 5.39 -18.24
CA GLU A 144 3.38 4.45 -18.32
C GLU A 144 3.80 3.15 -17.64
N SER A 145 2.89 2.59 -16.85
CA SER A 145 2.96 1.32 -16.15
C SER A 145 3.56 0.17 -17.00
N GLU A 146 4.90 0.02 -17.00
CA GLU A 146 5.64 -1.15 -17.51
C GLU A 146 5.52 -2.38 -16.59
N PHE A 147 4.32 -2.69 -16.10
CA PHE A 147 4.09 -3.82 -15.18
C PHE A 147 3.33 -4.99 -15.78
N GLU A 148 2.78 -4.86 -16.99
CA GLU A 148 2.05 -5.97 -17.65
C GLU A 148 2.96 -7.13 -18.07
N GLY A 149 4.28 -6.93 -18.21
CA GLY A 149 5.21 -7.97 -18.68
C GLY A 149 6.04 -8.69 -17.61
N VAL A 150 6.07 -8.20 -16.36
CA VAL A 150 6.96 -8.72 -15.29
C VAL A 150 6.25 -9.73 -14.37
N PHE A 151 4.92 -9.83 -14.47
CA PHE A 151 4.12 -10.57 -13.49
C PHE A 151 3.91 -12.05 -13.82
N ASP A 152 4.04 -12.47 -15.08
CA ASP A 152 3.83 -13.88 -15.49
C ASP A 152 5.04 -14.77 -15.18
N THR A 153 6.26 -14.22 -15.17
CA THR A 153 7.52 -14.88 -14.73
C THR A 153 7.75 -14.83 -13.22
N PHE A 154 6.84 -14.22 -12.46
CA PHE A 154 7.01 -13.86 -11.04
C PHE A 154 7.20 -15.03 -10.06
N TRP A 155 6.56 -16.18 -10.28
CA TRP A 155 6.69 -17.36 -9.40
C TRP A 155 7.75 -18.34 -9.91
N ASP A 156 7.89 -18.48 -11.23
CA ASP A 156 8.96 -19.25 -11.86
C ASP A 156 10.34 -18.71 -11.43
N ASP A 157 10.49 -17.38 -11.37
CA ASP A 157 11.72 -16.73 -10.89
C ASP A 157 11.93 -16.88 -9.37
N VAL A 158 10.89 -17.12 -8.56
CA VAL A 158 10.96 -17.26 -7.08
C VAL A 158 11.37 -18.67 -6.66
N ASP A 159 10.86 -19.70 -7.34
CA ASP A 159 11.28 -21.09 -7.14
C ASP A 159 12.72 -21.33 -7.63
N GLU A 160 13.22 -20.49 -8.55
CA GLU A 160 14.59 -20.52 -9.06
C GLU A 160 15.58 -19.67 -8.22
N ILE A 161 15.12 -19.01 -7.15
CA ILE A 161 16.00 -18.25 -6.24
C ILE A 161 16.77 -19.22 -5.35
N ASP A 162 17.99 -19.54 -5.77
CA ASP A 162 18.98 -20.19 -4.91
C ASP A 162 19.45 -19.21 -3.81
N LEU A 163 18.67 -19.13 -2.73
CA LEU A 163 18.99 -18.34 -1.54
C LEU A 163 20.30 -18.80 -0.88
N GLU A 164 20.68 -20.08 -1.03
CA GLU A 164 21.90 -20.66 -0.46
C GLU A 164 23.13 -20.30 -1.30
N GLY A 165 23.03 -20.41 -2.63
CA GLY A 165 24.04 -19.94 -3.58
C GLY A 165 24.33 -18.45 -3.46
N MET A 166 23.29 -17.62 -3.30
CA MET A 166 23.47 -16.17 -3.07
C MET A 166 24.28 -15.86 -1.80
N VAL A 167 24.04 -16.57 -0.70
CA VAL A 167 24.78 -16.37 0.56
C VAL A 167 26.23 -16.85 0.43
N ASN A 168 26.45 -17.95 -0.27
CA ASN A 168 27.79 -18.52 -0.51
C ASN A 168 28.63 -17.67 -1.49
N GLU A 169 28.00 -17.01 -2.46
CA GLU A 169 28.69 -16.16 -3.44
C GLU A 169 28.95 -14.74 -2.90
N LEU A 170 28.08 -14.20 -2.05
CA LEU A 170 28.33 -12.96 -1.27
C LEU A 170 29.50 -13.10 -0.27
N THR A 171 29.81 -14.33 0.14
CA THR A 171 30.94 -14.65 1.00
C THR A 171 32.19 -15.11 0.22
N GLY A 172 32.09 -15.26 -1.11
CA GLY A 172 33.18 -15.62 -2.02
C GLY A 172 33.72 -14.42 -2.82
N GLU A 173 34.97 -14.51 -3.29
CA GLU A 173 35.67 -13.45 -4.02
C GLU A 173 34.95 -13.02 -5.32
N TRP A 174 34.99 -11.71 -5.56
CA TRP A 174 34.14 -10.95 -6.47
C TRP A 174 34.30 -11.29 -7.96
N GLY A 175 33.17 -11.61 -8.61
CA GLY A 175 32.98 -11.53 -10.06
C GLY A 175 31.56 -11.07 -10.39
N LEU A 176 31.35 -9.75 -10.52
CA LEU A 176 30.06 -9.14 -10.91
C LEU A 176 29.65 -9.59 -12.33
N CYS A 177 28.86 -10.65 -12.42
CA CYS A 177 28.23 -11.07 -13.67
C CYS A 177 26.93 -10.27 -13.90
N PRO A 178 26.67 -9.72 -15.10
CA PRO A 178 25.44 -8.97 -15.41
C PRO A 178 24.15 -9.75 -15.12
N LEU A 179 24.21 -11.08 -15.22
CA LEU A 179 23.12 -12.01 -14.90
C LEU A 179 22.68 -11.92 -13.43
N VAL A 180 23.64 -11.79 -12.51
CA VAL A 180 23.39 -11.70 -11.06
C VAL A 180 22.71 -10.38 -10.68
N LYS A 181 23.03 -9.29 -11.40
CA LYS A 181 22.42 -7.99 -11.15
C LYS A 181 20.93 -7.97 -11.55
N ASP A 182 20.58 -8.61 -12.66
CA ASP A 182 19.18 -8.74 -13.12
C ASP A 182 18.35 -9.60 -12.17
N MET A 183 18.88 -10.76 -11.74
CA MET A 183 18.24 -11.62 -10.73
C MET A 183 18.08 -10.91 -9.38
N CYS A 184 19.10 -10.17 -8.92
CA CYS A 184 19.01 -9.40 -7.67
C CYS A 184 17.94 -8.31 -7.74
N SER A 185 17.77 -7.62 -8.88
CA SER A 185 16.68 -6.66 -9.04
C SER A 185 15.30 -7.31 -9.04
N LYS A 186 15.14 -8.47 -9.71
CA LYS A 186 13.88 -9.23 -9.73
C LYS A 186 13.50 -9.75 -8.34
N CYS A 187 14.46 -10.38 -7.65
CA CYS A 187 14.30 -10.87 -6.27
C CYS A 187 13.94 -9.73 -5.32
N ARG A 188 14.60 -8.58 -5.43
CA ARG A 188 14.28 -7.40 -4.62
C ARG A 188 12.85 -6.91 -4.87
N SER A 189 12.43 -6.81 -6.12
CA SER A 189 11.07 -6.43 -6.49
C SER A 189 10.03 -7.42 -5.93
N ALA A 190 10.30 -8.72 -6.00
CA ALA A 190 9.42 -9.76 -5.46
C ALA A 190 9.29 -9.68 -3.93
N ILE A 191 10.42 -9.54 -3.22
CA ILE A 191 10.43 -9.36 -1.76
C ILE A 191 9.67 -8.08 -1.37
N MET A 192 9.82 -7.00 -2.14
CA MET A 192 9.09 -5.76 -1.91
C MET A 192 7.59 -5.96 -2.07
N LEU A 193 7.15 -6.63 -3.14
CA LEU A 193 5.74 -6.95 -3.37
C LEU A 193 5.15 -7.78 -2.22
N MET A 194 5.86 -8.82 -1.81
CA MET A 194 5.46 -9.70 -0.71
C MET A 194 5.34 -8.92 0.61
N LYS A 195 6.34 -8.10 0.95
CA LYS A 195 6.31 -7.24 2.15
C LYS A 195 5.12 -6.27 2.12
N LYS A 196 4.90 -5.57 1.00
CA LYS A 196 3.77 -4.63 0.84
C LYS A 196 2.43 -5.33 1.04
N THR A 197 2.28 -6.52 0.46
CA THR A 197 1.05 -7.31 0.53
C THR A 197 0.79 -7.82 1.94
N ILE A 198 1.80 -8.37 2.61
CA ILE A 198 1.70 -8.88 4.00
C ILE A 198 1.41 -7.74 4.98
N VAL A 199 2.13 -6.61 4.88
CA VAL A 199 1.88 -5.46 5.77
C VAL A 199 0.47 -4.92 5.56
N SER A 200 0.03 -4.81 4.31
CA SER A 200 -1.33 -4.37 3.99
C SER A 200 -2.38 -5.32 4.54
N SER A 201 -2.20 -6.63 4.41
CA SER A 201 -3.18 -7.61 4.92
C SER A 201 -3.26 -7.61 6.45
N ILE A 202 -2.14 -7.39 7.16
CA ILE A 202 -2.13 -7.23 8.63
C ILE A 202 -2.91 -5.98 9.04
N VAL A 203 -2.68 -4.85 8.35
CA VAL A 203 -3.39 -3.60 8.62
C VAL A 203 -4.88 -3.74 8.31
N MET A 204 -5.24 -4.36 7.17
CA MET A 204 -6.63 -4.64 6.79
C MET A 204 -7.32 -5.54 7.82
N HIS A 205 -6.69 -6.64 8.24
CA HIS A 205 -7.20 -7.51 9.29
C HIS A 205 -7.37 -6.76 10.63
N GLY A 206 -6.49 -5.79 10.89
CA GLY A 206 -6.56 -4.95 12.06
C GLY A 206 -7.70 -3.93 12.06
N LEU A 207 -8.12 -3.47 10.88
CA LEU A 207 -9.26 -2.58 10.69
C LEU A 207 -10.59 -3.34 10.66
N ASN A 208 -10.60 -4.53 10.05
CA ASN A 208 -11.72 -5.44 10.02
C ASN A 208 -11.23 -6.88 10.20
N GLN A 209 -11.50 -7.48 11.35
CA GLN A 209 -11.10 -8.87 11.66
C GLN A 209 -11.67 -9.90 10.69
N LYS A 210 -12.73 -9.54 9.95
CA LYS A 210 -13.27 -10.41 8.91
C LYS A 210 -12.40 -10.43 7.64
N SER A 211 -11.57 -9.42 7.39
CA SER A 211 -10.58 -9.42 6.31
C SER A 211 -9.35 -10.24 6.73
N ASN A 212 -9.49 -11.56 6.78
CA ASN A 212 -8.54 -12.50 7.38
C ASN A 212 -8.01 -13.56 6.40
N ALA A 213 -8.26 -13.43 5.09
CA ALA A 213 -7.91 -14.47 4.11
C ALA A 213 -6.44 -14.94 4.19
N LEU A 214 -5.48 -14.01 4.21
CA LEU A 214 -4.06 -14.38 4.31
C LEU A 214 -3.72 -14.97 5.70
N GLN A 215 -4.26 -14.38 6.76
CA GLN A 215 -4.07 -14.85 8.14
C GLN A 215 -4.62 -16.27 8.34
N SER A 216 -5.74 -16.59 7.70
CA SER A 216 -6.35 -17.92 7.74
C SER A 216 -5.52 -18.95 6.97
N LEU A 217 -5.03 -18.58 5.79
CA LEU A 217 -4.11 -19.41 5.01
C LEU A 217 -2.83 -19.72 5.80
N LEU A 218 -2.23 -18.69 6.39
CA LEU A 218 -1.02 -18.82 7.18
C LEU A 218 -1.25 -19.65 8.44
N GLY A 219 -2.39 -19.47 9.11
CA GLY A 219 -2.77 -20.29 10.26
C GLY A 219 -2.91 -21.77 9.92
N LEU A 220 -3.57 -22.09 8.80
CA LEU A 220 -3.67 -23.47 8.31
C LEU A 220 -2.29 -24.04 7.96
N PHE A 221 -1.45 -23.29 7.25
CA PHE A 221 -0.09 -23.71 6.92
C PHE A 221 0.74 -24.02 8.17
N LEU A 222 0.70 -23.14 9.18
CA LEU A 222 1.42 -23.34 10.43
C LEU A 222 0.96 -24.59 11.17
N GLN A 223 -0.35 -24.85 11.17
CA GLN A 223 -0.91 -26.07 11.75
C GLN A 223 -0.43 -27.34 11.02
N LEU A 224 -0.37 -27.30 9.69
CA LEU A 224 0.15 -28.40 8.87
C LEU A 224 1.65 -28.63 9.09
N ALA A 225 2.41 -27.55 9.32
CA ALA A 225 3.83 -27.61 9.67
C ALA A 225 4.09 -28.04 11.14
N HIS A 226 3.06 -28.52 11.85
CA HIS A 226 3.14 -28.91 13.27
C HIS A 226 3.67 -27.81 14.19
N THR A 227 3.38 -26.54 13.85
CA THR A 227 3.77 -25.40 14.69
C THR A 227 3.05 -25.49 16.04
N PRO A 228 3.74 -25.36 17.19
CA PRO A 228 3.10 -25.43 18.49
C PRO A 228 1.98 -24.39 18.64
N TYR A 229 0.84 -24.78 19.22
CA TYR A 229 -0.32 -23.90 19.40
C TYR A 229 0.01 -22.56 20.06
N LYS A 230 0.93 -22.54 21.04
CA LYS A 230 1.38 -21.31 21.70
C LYS A 230 2.00 -20.29 20.72
N VAL A 231 2.72 -20.78 19.71
CA VAL A 231 3.31 -19.93 18.66
C VAL A 231 2.20 -19.39 17.76
N ILE A 232 1.26 -20.25 17.35
CA ILE A 232 0.11 -19.84 16.52
C ILE A 232 -0.74 -18.79 17.24
N ASP A 233 -1.06 -19.00 18.52
CA ASP A 233 -1.82 -18.04 19.33
C ASP A 233 -1.07 -16.70 19.48
N THR A 234 0.26 -16.74 19.63
CA THR A 234 1.09 -15.53 19.66
C THR A 234 1.02 -14.79 18.33
N LEU A 235 1.11 -15.49 17.20
CA LEU A 235 0.96 -14.90 15.86
C LEU A 235 -0.46 -14.38 15.61
N ALA A 236 -1.48 -15.01 16.20
CA ALA A 236 -2.85 -14.53 16.16
C ALA A 236 -3.01 -13.20 16.89
N HIS A 237 -2.40 -13.06 18.07
CA HIS A 237 -2.36 -11.78 18.79
C HIS A 237 -1.61 -10.68 18.01
N LEU A 238 -0.61 -11.05 17.21
CA LEU A 238 0.10 -10.13 16.31
C LEU A 238 -0.64 -9.86 14.99
N ARG A 239 -1.84 -10.44 14.78
CA ARG A 239 -2.65 -10.32 13.55
C ARG A 239 -1.95 -10.89 12.30
N ILE A 240 -0.99 -11.78 12.51
CA ILE A 240 -0.25 -12.49 11.47
C ILE A 240 -1.00 -13.78 11.10
N SER A 241 -1.64 -14.44 12.07
CA SER A 241 -2.47 -15.65 11.88
C SER A 241 -3.88 -15.43 12.43
N VAL A 242 -4.80 -16.34 12.11
CA VAL A 242 -6.04 -16.50 12.89
C VAL A 242 -5.80 -17.37 14.13
N SER A 243 -6.77 -17.38 15.06
CA SER A 243 -6.68 -18.19 16.27
C SER A 243 -6.71 -19.69 15.97
N THR A 244 -6.18 -20.47 16.90
CA THR A 244 -6.23 -21.94 16.88
C THR A 244 -7.65 -22.49 16.82
N ASP A 245 -8.60 -21.86 17.52
CA ASP A 245 -10.03 -22.19 17.40
C ASP A 245 -10.56 -21.98 15.98
N THR A 246 -10.18 -20.88 15.34
CA THR A 246 -10.58 -20.58 13.94
C THR A 246 -9.99 -21.62 12.98
N ILE A 247 -8.75 -22.05 13.20
CA ILE A 247 -8.10 -23.12 12.43
C ILE A 247 -8.86 -24.44 12.60
N ASN A 248 -9.18 -24.82 13.84
CA ASN A 248 -9.91 -26.06 14.12
C ASN A 248 -11.29 -26.08 13.44
N LEU A 249 -12.00 -24.95 13.44
CA LEU A 249 -13.28 -24.81 12.73
C LEU A 249 -13.09 -24.96 11.21
N ALA A 250 -12.05 -24.37 10.63
CA ALA A 250 -11.74 -24.50 9.20
C ALA A 250 -11.44 -25.96 8.83
N ILE A 251 -10.67 -26.68 9.65
CA ILE A 251 -10.37 -28.10 9.44
C ILE A 251 -11.65 -28.94 9.51
N GLN A 252 -12.53 -28.69 10.49
CA GLN A 252 -13.81 -29.39 10.57
C GLN A 252 -14.69 -29.16 9.33
N SER A 253 -14.75 -27.92 8.82
CA SER A 253 -15.47 -27.59 7.59
C SER A 253 -14.91 -28.34 6.38
N LEU A 254 -13.59 -28.36 6.22
CA LEU A 254 -12.92 -29.07 5.13
C LEU A 254 -13.12 -30.60 5.22
N LEU A 255 -13.08 -31.17 6.43
CA LEU A 255 -13.36 -32.59 6.64
C LEU A 255 -14.79 -32.94 6.25
N GLN A 256 -15.75 -32.08 6.61
CA GLN A 256 -17.16 -32.26 6.24
C GLN A 256 -17.37 -32.17 4.71
N GLU A 257 -16.74 -31.21 4.04
CA GLU A 257 -16.78 -31.10 2.58
C GLU A 257 -16.20 -32.34 1.89
N SER A 258 -15.07 -32.85 2.38
CA SER A 258 -14.46 -34.08 1.88
C SER A 258 -15.37 -35.29 2.03
N GLN A 259 -16.03 -35.43 3.19
CA GLN A 259 -16.99 -36.52 3.42
C GLN A 259 -18.19 -36.45 2.48
N ASN A 260 -18.71 -35.25 2.22
CA ASN A 260 -19.84 -35.05 1.30
C ASN A 260 -19.46 -35.29 -0.16
N SER A 261 -18.19 -35.06 -0.54
CA SER A 261 -17.72 -35.24 -1.91
C SER A 261 -17.43 -36.71 -2.28
N LEU A 262 -17.35 -37.59 -1.28
CA LEU A 262 -17.11 -39.04 -1.43
C LEU A 262 -18.41 -39.87 -1.45
N GLN A 263 -19.57 -39.25 -1.23
CA GLN A 263 -20.90 -39.89 -1.30
C GLN A 263 -21.55 -39.66 -2.66
#